data_AF-A0A7K1UAS5-F1
#
_entry.id   AF-A0A7K1UAS5-F1
#
_cell.length_a   1.000
_cell.length_b   1.000
_cell.length_c   1.000
_cell.angle_alpha   90.00
_cell.angle_beta   90.00
_cell.angle_gamma   90.00
#
_symmetry.space_group_name_H-M   'P 1'
#
loop_
_entity.id
_entity.type
_entity.pdbx_description
1 polymer ?
#
loop_
_entity_poly.entity_id
_entity_poly.type
_entity_poly.pdbx_seq_one_letter_code
_entity_poly.pdbx_strand_id
1 'polypeptide(L)' 'MRMTELDKKLQEIALANWEQFVHLVGQDAILSAKICLLRQNKASYGEIENRLGITTNQARYGCQKCEDKKTL' A
#
# COMPACT_ATOMS: atom_id res chain seq x y z
N MET A 1 -2.76 -6.40 -17.93
CA MET A 1 -3.16 -5.01 -18.27
C MET A 1 -1.96 -4.35 -18.95
N ARG A 2 -2.13 -3.61 -20.05
CA ARG A 2 -0.99 -2.91 -20.68
C ARG A 2 -0.76 -1.59 -19.95
N MET A 3 0.50 -1.21 -19.78
CA MET A 3 0.87 0.07 -19.16
C MET A 3 0.43 1.23 -20.06
N THR A 4 -0.23 2.22 -19.47
CA THR A 4 -0.76 3.41 -20.14
C THR A 4 0.15 4.62 -19.88
N GLU A 5 -0.03 5.69 -20.66
CA GLU A 5 0.64 6.96 -20.38
C GLU A 5 0.22 7.56 -19.02
N LEU A 6 -0.99 7.25 -18.55
CA LEU A 6 -1.43 7.64 -17.21
C LEU A 6 -0.66 6.91 -16.12
N ASP A 7 -0.34 5.62 -16.31
CA ASP A 7 0.46 4.85 -15.37
C ASP A 7 1.88 5.41 -15.24
N LYS A 8 2.50 5.79 -16.37
CA LYS A 8 3.81 6.45 -16.37
C LYS A 8 3.78 7.77 -15.61
N LYS A 9 2.75 8.59 -15.86
CA LYS A 9 2.58 9.87 -15.15
C LYS A 9 2.39 9.67 -13.65
N LEU A 10 1.65 8.64 -13.24
CA LEU A 10 1.53 8.28 -11.82
C LEU A 10 2.89 7.88 -11.21
N GLN A 11 3.71 7.10 -11.93
CA GLN A 11 5.06 6.74 -11.48
C GLN A 11 5.97 7.97 -11.35
N GLU A 12 5.94 8.89 -12.31
CA GLU A 12 6.70 10.14 -12.25
C GLU A 12 6.30 10.99 -11.04
N ILE A 13 5.00 11.16 -10.80
CA ILE A 13 4.50 11.90 -9.62
C ILE A 13 4.92 11.20 -8.33
N ALA A 14 4.84 9.86 -8.26
CA ALA A 14 5.27 9.11 -7.08
C ALA A 14 6.75 9.34 -6.71
N LEU A 15 7.62 9.51 -7.73
CA LEU A 15 9.05 9.76 -7.53
C LEU A 15 9.37 11.23 -7.23
N ALA A 16 8.65 12.17 -7.84
CA ALA A 16 8.95 13.60 -7.74
C ALA A 16 8.21 14.31 -6.60
N ASN A 17 6.96 13.91 -6.33
CA ASN A 17 6.10 14.56 -5.34
C ASN A 17 5.17 13.53 -4.66
N TRP A 18 5.70 12.94 -3.59
CA TRP A 18 5.00 11.92 -2.83
C TRP A 18 3.66 12.40 -2.25
N GLU A 19 3.57 13.63 -1.76
CA GLU A 19 2.34 14.17 -1.18
C GLU A 19 1.21 14.26 -2.21
N GLN A 20 1.53 14.76 -3.41
CA GLN A 20 0.57 14.79 -4.52
C GLN A 20 0.15 13.39 -4.94
N PHE A 21 1.08 12.44 -5.01
CA PHE A 21 0.77 11.05 -5.32
C PHE A 21 -0.22 10.45 -4.31
N VAL A 22 0.04 10.65 -3.02
CA VAL A 22 -0.84 10.17 -1.94
C VAL A 22 -2.22 10.83 -2.01
N HIS A 23 -2.29 12.12 -2.35
CA HIS A 23 -3.58 12.81 -2.54
C HIS A 23 -4.38 12.23 -3.70
N LEU A 24 -3.73 11.90 -4.82
CA LEU A 24 -4.38 11.32 -6.01
C LEU A 24 -4.85 9.88 -5.79
N VAL A 25 -4.03 9.05 -5.13
CA VAL A 25 -4.32 7.62 -4.90
C VAL A 25 -5.26 7.40 -3.72
N GLY A 26 -5.17 8.26 -2.71
CA GLY A 26 -5.93 8.16 -1.47
C GLY A 26 -5.17 7.48 -0.34
N GLN A 27 -5.29 8.04 0.86
CA GLN A 27 -4.58 7.58 2.07
C GLN A 27 -4.85 6.11 2.41
N ASP A 28 -6.10 5.65 2.26
CA ASP A 28 -6.48 4.27 2.58
C ASP A 28 -5.81 3.23 1.67
N ALA A 29 -5.66 3.56 0.38
CA ALA A 29 -4.98 2.71 -0.59
C ALA A 29 -3.47 2.65 -0.29
N ILE A 30 -2.87 3.80 0.05
CA ILE A 30 -1.47 3.89 0.46
C ILE A 30 -1.23 3.11 1.77
N LEU A 31 -2.13 3.23 2.74
CA LEU A 31 -2.04 2.49 4.00
C LEU A 31 -2.13 0.98 3.74
N SER A 32 -3.08 0.54 2.91
CA SER A 32 -3.22 -0.87 2.52
C SER A 32 -1.94 -1.38 1.85
N ALA A 33 -1.36 -0.62 0.92
CA ALA A 33 -0.11 -0.96 0.27
C ALA A 33 1.07 -1.09 1.26
N LYS A 34 1.19 -0.17 2.23
CA LYS A 34 2.21 -0.25 3.29
C LYS A 34 2.05 -1.51 4.14
N ILE A 35 0.81 -1.85 4.52
CA ILE A 35 0.50 -3.10 5.24
C ILE A 35 0.94 -4.31 4.41
N CYS A 36 0.61 -4.35 3.11
CA CYS A 36 1.00 -5.45 2.22
C CYS A 36 2.52 -5.61 2.14
N LEU A 37 3.26 -4.52 1.95
CA LEU A 37 4.73 -4.56 1.88
C LEU A 37 5.35 -5.08 3.17
N LEU A 38 4.83 -4.68 4.34
CA LEU A 38 5.30 -5.21 5.63
C LEU A 38 4.97 -6.70 5.80
N ARG A 39 3.78 -7.15 5.37
CA ARG A 39 3.39 -8.56 5.41
C ARG A 39 4.22 -9.43 4.48
N GLN A 40 4.53 -8.96 3.26
CA GLN A 40 5.45 -9.63 2.34
C GLN A 40 6.85 -9.80 2.94
N ASN A 41 7.28 -8.83 3.76
CA ASN A 41 8.51 -8.89 4.55
C ASN A 41 8.36 -9.65 5.88
N LYS A 42 7.31 -10.48 6.02
CA LYS A 42 7.02 -11.36 7.18
C LYS A 42 6.76 -10.63 8.51
N ALA A 43 6.51 -9.32 8.50
CA ALA A 43 6.14 -8.61 9.73
C ALA A 43 4.81 -9.12 10.29
N SER A 44 4.74 -9.33 11.59
CA SER A 44 3.53 -9.65 12.34
C SER A 44 2.56 -8.48 12.40
N TYR A 45 1.29 -8.73 12.73
CA TYR A 45 0.31 -7.64 12.88
C TYR A 45 0.67 -6.65 13.99
N GLY A 46 1.28 -7.12 15.09
CA GLY A 46 1.76 -6.24 16.15
C GLY A 46 2.92 -5.33 15.71
N GLU A 47 3.85 -5.85 14.89
CA GLU A 47 4.91 -5.03 14.31
C GLU A 47 4.36 -3.97 13.33
N ILE A 48 3.33 -4.32 12.56
CA ILE A 48 2.67 -3.40 11.63
C ILE A 48 1.94 -2.29 12.38
N GLU A 49 1.21 -2.63 13.44
CA GLU A 49 0.56 -1.68 14.34
C GLU A 49 1.59 -0.68 14.90
N ASN A 50 2.69 -1.17 15.46
CA ASN A 50 3.74 -0.32 16.03
C ASN A 50 4.42 0.58 14.98
N ARG A 51 4.67 0.07 13.76
CA ARG A 51 5.35 0.84 12.70
C ARG A 51 4.46 1.88 12.04
N LEU A 52 3.17 1.60 11.89
CA LEU A 52 2.24 2.46 11.17
C LEU A 52 1.33 3.29 12.07
N GLY A 53 1.33 3.04 13.39
CA GLY A 53 0.46 3.74 14.34
C GLY A 53 -1.02 3.45 14.11
N ILE A 54 -1.35 2.22 13.72
CA ILE A 54 -2.72 1.78 13.43
C ILE A 54 -3.12 0.63 14.35
N THR A 55 -4.42 0.39 14.51
CA THR A 55 -4.89 -0.78 15.25
C THR A 55 -4.63 -2.08 14.49
N THR A 56 -4.46 -3.19 15.23
CA THR A 56 -4.43 -4.54 14.64
C THR A 56 -5.62 -4.83 13.72
N ASN A 57 -6.82 -4.30 14.01
CA ASN A 57 -7.99 -4.47 13.14
C ASN A 57 -7.81 -3.78 11.78
N GLN A 58 -7.28 -2.56 11.76
CA GLN A 58 -6.93 -1.87 10.52
C GLN A 58 -5.83 -2.61 9.75
N ALA A 59 -4.83 -3.14 10.45
CA ALA A 59 -3.77 -3.96 9.84
C ALA A 59 -4.33 -5.23 9.17
N ARG A 60 -5.27 -5.92 9.82
CA ARG A 60 -5.94 -7.10 9.26
C ARG A 60 -6.81 -6.76 8.06
N TYR A 61 -7.60 -5.70 8.14
CA TYR A 61 -8.45 -5.24 7.03
C TYR A 61 -7.62 -4.81 5.81
N GLY A 62 -6.54 -4.06 6.01
CA GLY A 62 -5.60 -3.71 4.94
C GLY A 62 -4.93 -4.94 4.33
N CYS A 63 -4.64 -5.97 5.15
CA CYS A 63 -4.03 -7.21 4.69
C CYS A 63 -4.96 -8.06 3.81
N GLN A 64 -6.27 -8.05 4.06
CA GLN A 64 -7.24 -8.78 3.21
C GLN A 64 -7.18 -8.33 1.75
N LYS A 65 -6.83 -7.06 1.50
CA LYS A 65 -6.65 -6.51 0.15
C LYS A 65 -5.35 -6.94 -0.54
N CYS A 66 -4.40 -7.51 0.21
CA CYS A 66 -3.13 -8.00 -0.33
C CYS A 66 -3.27 -9.40 -0.95
N GLU A 67 -4.25 -10.18 -0.49
CA GLU A 67 -4.44 -11.58 -0.87
C GLU A 67 -5.34 -11.76 -2.11
N ASP A 68 -5.85 -10.66 -2.68
CA ASP A 68 -6.51 -10.71 -3.97
C ASP A 68 -5.48 -10.93 -5.09
N LYS A 69 -5.31 -12.23 -5.38
CA LYS A 69 -4.84 -12.89 -6.61
C LYS A 69 -3.36 -13.27 -6.65
N LYS A 70 -3.12 -14.49 -6.16
CA LYS A 70 -2.24 -15.52 -6.74
C LYS A 70 -1.51 -15.09 -8.02
N THR A 71 -0.21 -14.83 -7.91
CA THR A 71 0.77 -15.40 -8.84
C THR A 71 2.06 -15.64 -8.03
N LEU A 72 2.07 -16.77 -7.31
CA LEU A 72 3.30 -17.53 -7.12
C LEU A 72 3.61 -18.23 -8.45
#